data_AF-A0A0F5L6A9-F1
#
_entry.id   AF-A0A0F5L6A9-F1
#
_cell.length_a   1.000
_cell.length_b   1.000
_cell.length_c   1.000
_cell.angle_alpha   90.00
_cell.angle_beta   90.00
_cell.angle_gamma   90.00
#
_symmetry.space_group_name_H-M   'P 1'
#
loop_
_entity.id
_entity.type
_entity.pdbx_description
1 polymer ?
#
loop_
_entity_poly.entity_id
_entity_poly.type
_entity_poly.pdbx_seq_one_letter_code
_entity_poly.pdbx_strand_id
1 'polypeptide(L)' 'MSYQLRVFALVPLCLVFGLIFLLFGERFEYRTPDHKNLTAAGWIALAIVAALTAMGWWWFDQQFAALGYV' A
#
# COMPACT_ATOMS: atom_id res chain seq x y z
N MET A 1 24.37 0.96 7.51
CA MET A 1 23.04 0.33 7.44
C MET A 1 22.35 0.83 6.18
N SER A 2 22.27 0.03 5.12
CA SER A 2 21.53 0.43 3.92
C SER A 2 20.04 0.37 4.24
N TYR A 3 19.43 1.53 4.47
CA TYR A 3 17.99 1.66 4.67
C TYR A 3 17.29 1.15 3.40
N GLN A 4 16.74 -0.06 3.47
CA GLN A 4 16.16 -0.72 2.31
C GLN A 4 14.71 -0.24 2.16
N LEU A 5 14.59 0.97 1.63
CA LEU A 5 13.37 1.75 1.44
C LEU A 5 12.25 0.98 0.70
N ARG A 6 12.63 -0.07 -0.06
CA ARG A 6 11.71 -1.03 -0.69
C ARG A 6 10.86 -1.84 0.30
N VAL A 7 11.38 -2.14 1.49
CA VAL A 7 10.64 -2.86 2.54
C VAL A 7 9.55 -1.97 3.15
N PHE A 8 9.69 -0.65 3.04
CA PHE A 8 8.71 0.29 3.58
C PHE A 8 7.35 0.17 2.89
N ALA A 9 7.33 -0.15 1.59
CA ALA A 9 6.10 -0.34 0.82
C ALA A 9 5.31 -1.61 1.20
N LEU A 10 5.95 -2.59 1.86
CA LEU A 10 5.27 -3.80 2.34
C LEU A 10 4.31 -3.49 3.51
N VAL A 11 4.64 -2.52 4.36
CA VAL A 11 3.82 -2.15 5.52
C VAL A 11 2.43 -1.61 5.11
N PRO A 12 2.31 -0.58 4.25
CA PRO A 12 1.02 -0.10 3.80
C PRO A 12 0.30 -1.13 2.93
N LEU A 13 1.03 -1.95 2.16
CA LEU A 13 0.43 -3.04 1.40
C LEU A 13 -0.25 -4.07 2.31
N CYS A 14 0.44 -4.53 3.36
CA CYS A 14 -0.11 -5.45 4.35
C CYS A 14 -1.29 -4.84 5.12
N LEU A 15 -1.21 -3.56 5.51
CA LEU A 15 -2.29 -2.88 6.21
C LEU A 15 -3.55 -2.77 5.35
N VAL A 16 -3.41 -2.32 4.10
CA VAL A 16 -4.57 -2.10 3.21
C VAL A 16 -5.19 -3.43 2.80
N PHE A 17 -4.40 -4.39 2.31
CA PHE A 17 -4.96 -5.69 1.92
C PHE A 17 -5.46 -6.48 3.14
N GLY A 18 -4.80 -6.36 4.30
CA GLY A 18 -5.26 -6.95 5.55
C GLY A 18 -6.60 -6.37 6.02
N LEU A 19 -6.77 -5.04 5.97
CA LEU A 19 -8.04 -4.38 6.31
C LEU A 19 -9.15 -4.70 5.33
N ILE A 20 -8.85 -4.70 4.03
CA ILE A 20 -9.82 -5.07 3.00
C ILE A 20 -10.27 -6.52 3.20
N PHE A 21 -9.34 -7.43 3.47
CA PHE A 21 -9.68 -8.82 3.77
C PHE A 21 -10.50 -8.96 5.07
N LEU A 22 -10.16 -8.21 6.12
CA LEU A 22 -10.90 -8.23 7.38
C LEU A 22 -12.35 -7.73 7.22
N LEU A 23 -12.55 -6.67 6.44
CA LEU A 23 -13.84 -6.01 6.30
C LEU A 23 -14.74 -6.65 5.23
N PHE A 24 -14.17 -7.08 4.11
CA PHE A 24 -14.92 -7.58 2.95
C PHE A 24 -14.76 -9.09 2.72
N GLY A 25 -13.73 -9.73 3.28
CA GLY A 25 -13.50 -11.17 3.18
C GLY A 25 -13.50 -11.69 1.74
N GLU A 26 -14.13 -12.84 1.51
CA GLU A 26 -14.30 -13.44 0.17
C GLU A 26 -15.24 -12.67 -0.76
N ARG A 27 -15.99 -11.67 -0.27
CA ARG A 27 -16.89 -10.87 -1.11
C ARG A 27 -16.16 -9.80 -1.91
N PHE A 28 -14.86 -9.60 -1.66
CA PHE A 28 -14.04 -8.66 -2.41
C PHE A 28 -13.58 -9.29 -3.72
N GLU A 29 -14.39 -9.15 -4.77
CA GLU A 29 -14.02 -9.53 -6.14
C GLU A 29 -12.95 -8.58 -6.68
N TYR A 30 -11.69 -8.79 -6.31
CA TYR A 30 -10.55 -8.00 -6.78
C TYR A 30 -10.07 -8.42 -8.18
N ARG A 31 -10.54 -9.56 -8.69
CA ARG A 31 -10.11 -10.15 -9.96
C ARG A 31 -11.29 -10.72 -10.72
N THR A 32 -11.41 -10.38 -12.01
CA THR A 32 -12.42 -11.01 -12.88
C THR A 32 -12.02 -12.45 -13.21
N PRO A 33 -12.95 -13.42 -13.12
CA PRO A 33 -12.66 -14.84 -13.33
C PRO A 33 -12.19 -15.16 -14.76
N ASP A 34 -12.72 -14.46 -15.76
CA ASP A 34 -12.42 -14.74 -17.17
C ASP A 34 -11.08 -14.17 -17.67
N HIS A 35 -10.67 -12.99 -17.19
CA HIS A 35 -9.57 -12.25 -17.83
C HIS A 35 -8.35 -12.08 -16.92
N LYS A 36 -8.40 -12.60 -15.69
CA LYS A 36 -7.32 -12.45 -14.69
C LYS A 36 -6.93 -10.99 -14.39
N ASN A 37 -7.72 -10.02 -14.84
CA ASN A 37 -7.49 -8.58 -14.67
C ASN A 37 -8.01 -8.11 -13.31
N LEU A 38 -7.39 -7.04 -12.81
CA LEU A 38 -7.89 -6.31 -11.64
C LEU A 38 -9.27 -5.73 -11.98
N THR A 39 -10.26 -6.02 -11.14
CA THR A 39 -11.56 -5.35 -11.20
C THR A 39 -11.41 -3.90 -10.77
N ALA A 40 -12.45 -3.08 -10.96
CA ALA A 40 -12.46 -1.70 -10.46
C ALA A 40 -12.14 -1.63 -8.96
N ALA A 41 -12.65 -2.58 -8.16
CA ALA A 41 -12.33 -2.70 -6.74
C ALA A 41 -10.84 -3.02 -6.49
N GLY A 42 -10.25 -3.92 -7.28
CA GLY A 42 -8.81 -4.21 -7.22
C GLY A 42 -7.93 -3.00 -7.55
N TRP A 43 -8.32 -2.21 -8.55
CA TRP A 43 -7.63 -0.96 -8.89
C TRP A 43 -7.75 0.10 -7.81
N ILE A 44 -8.92 0.22 -7.17
CA ILE A 44 -9.12 1.13 -6.03
C ILE A 44 -8.23 0.72 -4.85
N ALA A 45 -8.18 -0.58 -4.52
CA ALA A 45 -7.30 -1.09 -3.47
C ALA A 45 -5.83 -0.77 -3.75
N LEU A 46 -5.39 -0.96 -5.00
CA LEU A 46 -4.02 -0.66 -5.43
C LEU A 46 -3.72 0.85 -5.38
N ALA A 47 -4.68 1.69 -5.77
CA ALA A 47 -4.55 3.15 -5.66
C ALA A 47 -4.42 3.60 -4.19
N ILE A 48 -5.17 2.99 -3.27
CA ILE A 48 -5.07 3.29 -1.83
C ILE A 48 -3.70 2.88 -1.28
N VAL A 49 -3.19 1.70 -1.63
CA VAL A 49 -1.83 1.27 -1.26
C VAL A 49 -0.79 2.26 -1.77
N ALA A 50 -0.89 2.67 -3.04
CA ALA A 50 0.05 3.62 -3.64
C ALA A 50 0.01 4.98 -2.93
N ALA A 51 -1.19 5.50 -2.64
CA ALA A 51 -1.36 6.77 -1.92
C ALA A 51 -0.79 6.71 -0.51
N LEU A 52 -1.06 5.65 0.25
CA LEU A 52 -0.52 5.48 1.60
C LEU A 52 1.00 5.28 1.60
N THR A 53 1.54 4.61 0.59
CA THR A 53 2.99 4.45 0.44
C THR A 53 3.66 5.79 0.14
N ALA A 54 3.09 6.59 -0.75
CA ALA A 54 3.58 7.92 -1.08
C ALA A 54 3.50 8.88 0.10
N MET A 55 2.38 8.88 0.84
CA MET A 55 2.23 9.68 2.07
C MET A 55 3.21 9.22 3.15
N GLY A 56 3.36 7.91 3.34
CA GLY A 56 4.34 7.34 4.27
C GLY A 56 5.74 7.81 3.92
N TRP A 57 6.15 7.68 2.66
CA TRP A 57 7.44 8.16 2.19
C TRP A 57 7.64 9.64 2.48
N TRP A 58 6.67 10.49 2.13
CA TRP A 58 6.76 11.92 2.36
C TRP A 58 6.89 12.26 3.85
N TRP A 59 6.15 11.56 4.70
CA TRP A 59 6.26 11.70 6.15
C TRP A 59 7.64 11.29 6.66
N PHE A 60 8.19 10.15 6.22
CA PHE A 60 9.53 9.72 6.61
C PHE A 60 10.61 10.70 6.14
N ASP A 61 10.52 11.19 4.91
CA ASP A 61 11.44 12.19 4.37
C ASP A 61 11.47 13.45 5.24
N GLN A 62 10.29 13.94 5.65
CA GLN A 62 10.21 15.07 6.58
C GLN A 62 10.77 14.76 7.98
N GLN A 63 10.53 13.56 8.51
CA GLN A 63 11.09 13.16 9.81
C GLN A 63 12.61 13.05 9.76
N PHE A 64 13.18 12.50 8.68
CA PHE A 64 14.64 12.40 8.52
C PHE A 64 15.28 13.79 8.32
N ALA A 65 14.63 14.69 7.58
CA ALA A 65 15.06 16.09 7.47
C ALA A 65 15.02 16.81 8.83
N ALA A 66 13.95 16.61 9.61
CA ALA A 66 13.83 17.20 10.95
C ALA A 66 14.87 16.67 11.95
N LEU A 67 15.34 15.43 11.76
CA LEU A 67 16.40 14.81 12.57
C LEU A 67 17.82 15.17 12.08
N GLY A 68 17.94 15.98 11.02
CA GLY A 68 19.23 16.45 10.50
C GLY A 68 20.03 15.39 9.74
N TYR A 69 19.38 14.33 9.27
CA TYR A 69 20.02 13.27 8.46
C TYR A 69 20.04 13.60 6.95
N VAL A 70 19.38 14.67 6.52
CA VAL A 70 19.28 15.16 5.13
C VAL A 70 19.78 16.60 5.04
#